data_AF-A0A5K0VPU4-F1
#
_entry.id   AF-A0A5K0VPU4-F1
#
_cell.length_a   1.000
_cell.length_b   1.000
_cell.length_c   1.000
_cell.angle_alpha   90.00
_cell.angle_beta   90.00
_cell.angle_gamma   90.00
#
_symmetry.space_group_name_H-M   'P 1'
#
loop_
_entity.id
_entity.type
_entity.pdbx_description
1 polymer ?
#
loop_
_entity_poly.entity_id
_entity_poly.type
_entity_poly.pdbx_seq_one_letter_code
_entity_poly.pdbx_strand_id
1 'polypeptide(L)'
;SGLTQTSIQQKKAEENVDMHLAKKIMQNKQYKSSEAADNEYEYDDVSATKPKKNRKAMHGNNIIKHENLQRRILTQQERCQFCFENPSRPRHLAISIGNLSYLMLPPWKPLVEGHCCILPMQ
;
A
#
# COMPACT_ATOMS: atom_id res chain seq x y z
N SER A 1 11.53 -24.04 8.46
CA SER A 1 10.67 -22.87 8.21
C SER A 1 11.37 -21.57 8.63
N GLY A 2 12.48 -21.20 7.96
CA GLY A 2 13.35 -20.08 8.39
C GLY A 2 13.79 -19.10 7.29
N LEU A 3 13.23 -19.18 6.08
CA LEU A 3 13.69 -18.38 4.93
C LEU A 3 12.85 -17.12 4.63
N THR A 4 11.74 -16.90 5.33
CA THR A 4 10.82 -15.78 5.04
C THR A 4 11.14 -14.49 5.80
N GLN A 5 11.78 -14.58 6.97
CA GLN A 5 12.03 -13.39 7.81
C GLN A 5 13.15 -12.49 7.26
N THR A 6 14.19 -13.08 6.68
CA THR A 6 15.33 -12.35 6.10
C THR A 6 14.93 -11.56 4.85
N SER A 7 14.14 -12.14 3.95
CA SER A 7 13.67 -11.46 2.74
C SER A 7 12.72 -10.29 3.03
N ILE A 8 11.89 -10.40 4.07
CA ILE A 8 11.01 -9.31 4.51
C ILE A 8 11.82 -8.15 5.10
N GLN A 9 12.88 -8.45 5.87
CA GLN A 9 13.76 -7.44 6.45
C GLN A 9 14.61 -6.73 5.38
N GLN A 10 15.09 -7.46 4.37
CA GLN A 10 15.81 -6.88 3.23
C GLN A 10 14.91 -5.93 2.41
N LYS A 11 13.70 -6.36 2.03
CA LYS A 11 12.72 -5.47 1.35
C LYS A 11 12.40 -4.23 2.15
N LYS A 12 12.19 -4.38 3.47
CA LYS A 12 11.90 -3.24 4.35
C LYS A 12 13.09 -2.28 4.44
N ALA A 13 14.33 -2.77 4.38
CA ALA A 13 15.52 -1.92 4.39
C ALA A 13 15.67 -1.15 3.07
N GLU A 14 15.46 -1.81 1.93
CA GLU A 14 15.48 -1.20 0.58
C GLU A 14 14.40 -0.13 0.42
N GLU A 15 13.15 -0.41 0.82
CA GLU A 15 12.03 0.56 0.80
C GLU A 15 12.35 1.84 1.59
N ASN A 16 13.16 1.73 2.66
CA ASN A 16 13.57 2.91 3.43
C ASN A 16 14.62 3.74 2.68
N VAL A 17 15.55 3.11 1.95
CA VAL A 17 16.57 3.82 1.16
C VAL A 17 15.90 4.61 0.03
N ASP A 18 15.01 3.98 -0.72
CA ASP A 18 14.29 4.61 -1.84
C ASP A 18 13.42 5.76 -1.37
N MET A 19 12.68 5.57 -0.26
CA MET A 19 11.87 6.62 0.34
C MET A 19 12.72 7.83 0.79
N HIS A 20 13.92 7.59 1.31
CA HIS A 20 14.84 8.66 1.71
C HIS A 20 15.40 9.42 0.50
N LEU A 21 15.76 8.70 -0.57
CA LEU A 21 16.20 9.29 -1.83
C LEU A 21 15.09 10.12 -2.48
N ALA A 22 13.89 9.56 -2.62
CA ALA A 22 12.73 10.24 -3.19
C ALA A 22 12.40 11.54 -2.44
N LYS A 23 12.40 11.52 -1.10
CA LYS A 23 12.19 12.74 -0.29
C LYS A 23 13.26 13.80 -0.55
N LYS A 24 14.53 13.40 -0.70
CA LYS A 24 15.63 14.33 -0.98
C LYS A 24 15.49 14.96 -2.37
N ILE A 25 15.10 14.18 -3.37
CA ILE A 25 14.83 14.66 -4.73
C ILE A 25 13.66 15.65 -4.72
N MET A 26 12.52 15.29 -4.11
CA MET A 26 11.32 16.15 -4.04
C MET A 26 11.56 17.49 -3.32
N GLN A 27 12.44 17.51 -2.31
CA GLN A 27 12.74 18.72 -1.55
C GLN A 27 13.78 19.62 -2.24
N ASN A 28 14.62 19.06 -3.11
CA ASN A 28 15.65 19.83 -3.80
C ASN A 28 15.00 20.75 -4.85
N LYS A 29 15.24 22.06 -4.73
CA LYS A 29 14.71 23.08 -5.63
C LYS A 29 15.26 22.97 -7.05
N GLN A 30 16.43 22.35 -7.24
CA GLN A 30 17.05 22.14 -8.56
C GLN A 30 16.23 21.22 -9.46
N TYR A 31 15.43 20.31 -8.88
CA TYR A 31 14.56 19.40 -9.64
C TYR A 31 13.12 19.94 -9.79
N LYS A 32 12.87 21.21 -9.46
CA LYS A 32 11.54 21.84 -9.56
C LYS A 32 11.29 22.55 -10.89
N SER A 33 12.33 22.76 -11.69
CA SER A 33 12.27 23.43 -12.99
C SER A 33 12.43 22.42 -14.12
N SER A 34 11.46 22.38 -15.04
CA SER A 34 11.45 21.57 -16.26
C SER A 34 12.49 21.97 -17.31
N GLU A 35 13.38 22.93 -17.02
CA GLU A 35 14.42 23.42 -17.93
C GLU A 35 15.72 22.60 -17.92
N ALA A 36 15.84 21.58 -17.06
CA ALA A 36 17.06 20.79 -16.91
C ALA A 36 16.94 19.34 -17.44
N ALA A 37 16.00 19.09 -18.36
CA ALA A 37 15.78 17.76 -18.93
C ALA A 37 16.72 17.41 -20.09
N ASP A 38 17.49 18.37 -20.63
CA ASP A 38 18.33 18.17 -21.83
C ASP A 38 19.83 17.95 -21.53
N ASN A 39 20.24 17.86 -20.27
CA ASN A 39 21.65 17.67 -19.89
C ASN A 39 21.88 16.25 -19.38
N GLU A 40 21.49 15.25 -20.17
CA GLU A 40 21.81 13.85 -19.92
C GLU A 40 23.24 13.59 -20.46
N TYR A 41 24.07 12.86 -19.71
CA TYR A 41 25.47 12.48 -20.02
C TYR A 41 26.62 13.40 -19.58
N GLU A 42 26.65 13.82 -18.31
CA GLU A 42 27.94 14.14 -17.64
C GLU A 42 28.08 13.32 -16.35
N TYR A 43 28.84 12.23 -16.45
CA TYR A 43 29.15 11.33 -15.35
C TYR A 43 30.30 11.96 -14.55
N ASP A 44 29.97 12.73 -13.51
CA ASP A 44 30.99 13.22 -12.59
C ASP A 44 30.65 13.00 -11.11
N ASP A 45 31.70 12.61 -10.40
CA ASP A 45 31.79 12.04 -9.06
C ASP A 45 31.14 12.90 -7.97
N VAL A 46 29.92 12.52 -7.55
CA VAL A 46 29.19 13.27 -6.52
C VAL A 46 29.64 12.87 -5.12
N SER A 47 30.68 13.57 -4.67
CA SER A 47 31.18 13.75 -3.30
C SER A 47 30.30 13.18 -2.17
N ALA A 48 30.86 12.16 -1.51
CA ALA A 48 30.35 11.44 -0.36
C ALA A 48 30.13 12.34 0.89
N THR A 49 29.02 13.08 0.92
CA THR A 49 28.62 13.82 2.13
C THR A 49 27.92 12.89 3.12
N LYS A 50 28.62 12.51 4.19
CA LYS A 50 28.17 11.56 5.23
C LYS A 50 26.90 12.06 5.96
N PRO A 51 25.80 11.28 6.01
CA PRO A 51 24.58 11.70 6.71
C PRO A 51 24.68 11.53 8.23
N LYS A 52 24.39 12.59 8.98
CA LYS A 52 24.20 12.56 10.45
C LYS A 52 22.90 11.82 10.79
N LYS A 53 23.01 10.67 11.48
CA LYS A 53 21.87 9.83 11.89
C LYS A 53 21.07 10.47 13.05
N ASN A 54 19.98 11.19 12.74
CA ASN A 54 18.98 11.60 13.73
C ASN A 54 17.98 10.45 14.00
N ARG A 55 18.26 9.60 15.01
CA ARG A 55 17.46 8.41 15.36
C ARG A 55 16.09 8.70 16.01
N LYS A 56 15.81 9.95 16.43
CA LYS A 56 14.58 10.29 17.18
C LYS A 56 13.33 10.48 16.31
N ALA A 57 13.46 10.70 15.00
CA ALA A 57 12.32 10.93 14.09
C ALA A 57 11.67 9.63 13.56
N MET A 58 12.27 8.45 13.81
CA MET A 58 11.82 7.20 13.20
C MET A 58 10.61 6.58 13.92
N HIS A 59 10.50 6.77 15.24
CA HIS A 59 9.45 6.14 16.05
C HIS A 59 8.07 6.79 15.83
N GLY A 60 7.99 8.13 15.87
CA GLY A 60 6.73 8.85 15.62
C GLY A 60 6.16 8.66 14.21
N ASN A 61 7.04 8.51 13.20
CA ASN A 61 6.62 8.27 11.82
C ASN A 61 5.96 6.89 11.63
N ASN A 62 6.38 5.86 12.37
CA ASN A 62 5.77 4.53 12.25
C ASN A 62 4.38 4.46 12.88
N ILE A 63 4.17 5.15 14.00
CA ILE A 63 2.85 5.25 14.67
C ILE A 63 1.86 5.98 13.75
N ILE A 64 2.25 7.15 13.23
CA ILE A 64 1.40 7.93 12.31
C ILE A 64 1.08 7.14 11.03
N LYS A 65 2.04 6.39 10.46
CA LYS A 65 1.80 5.52 9.30
C LYS A 65 0.79 4.42 9.61
N HIS A 66 0.92 3.79 10.77
CA HIS A 66 0.00 2.73 11.21
C HIS A 66 -1.42 3.26 11.40
N GLU A 67 -1.59 4.39 12.08
CA GLU A 67 -2.89 5.03 12.27
C GLU A 67 -3.54 5.45 10.94
N ASN A 68 -2.74 5.98 10.00
CA ASN A 68 -3.25 6.32 8.66
C ASN A 68 -3.69 5.07 7.88
N LEU A 69 -2.94 3.97 7.98
CA LEU A 69 -3.31 2.71 7.36
C LEU A 69 -4.60 2.15 7.97
N GLN A 70 -4.71 2.14 9.29
CA GLN A 70 -5.93 1.71 9.99
C GLN A 70 -7.14 2.53 9.56
N ARG A 71 -7.04 3.86 9.54
CA ARG A 71 -8.12 4.73 9.06
C ARG A 71 -8.51 4.41 7.61
N ARG A 72 -7.53 4.22 6.72
CA ARG A 72 -7.81 3.82 5.33
C ARG A 72 -8.55 2.49 5.25
N ILE A 73 -8.08 1.47 5.97
CA ILE A 73 -8.71 0.14 5.98
C ILE A 73 -10.16 0.24 6.45
N LEU A 74 -10.42 0.94 7.56
CA LEU A 74 -11.77 1.12 8.09
C LEU A 74 -12.69 1.79 7.06
N THR A 75 -12.27 2.90 6.46
CA THR A 75 -13.08 3.60 5.44
C THR A 75 -13.35 2.75 4.19
N GLN A 76 -12.42 1.84 3.84
CA GLN A 76 -12.60 0.92 2.73
C GLN A 76 -13.58 -0.20 3.10
N GLN A 77 -13.51 -0.75 4.31
CA GLN A 77 -14.42 -1.78 4.79
C GLN A 77 -15.87 -1.27 4.86
N GLU A 78 -16.08 -0.05 5.36
CA GLU A 78 -17.40 0.61 5.42
C GLU A 78 -18.06 0.77 4.03
N ARG A 79 -17.25 0.98 2.99
CA ARG A 79 -17.73 1.17 1.61
C ARG A 79 -17.74 -0.12 0.78
N CYS A 80 -17.10 -1.17 1.25
CA CYS A 80 -16.90 -2.39 0.49
C CYS A 80 -18.21 -3.20 0.40
N GLN A 81 -18.68 -3.47 -0.81
CA GLN A 81 -19.86 -4.31 -1.04
C GLN A 81 -19.62 -5.81 -0.82
N PHE A 82 -18.38 -6.22 -0.48
CA PHE A 82 -17.99 -7.62 -0.29
C PHE A 82 -17.61 -7.96 1.15
N CYS A 83 -17.28 -6.99 1.99
CA CYS A 83 -16.96 -7.26 3.39
C CYS A 83 -18.20 -7.80 4.11
N PHE A 84 -18.07 -8.95 4.75
CA PHE A 84 -19.24 -9.63 5.33
C PHE A 84 -19.90 -8.81 6.45
N GLU A 85 -19.09 -8.12 7.24
CA GLU A 85 -19.49 -7.29 8.36
C GLU A 85 -20.12 -5.95 7.93
N ASN A 86 -20.01 -5.56 6.65
CA ASN A 86 -20.57 -4.28 6.20
C ASN A 86 -22.11 -4.32 6.21
N PRO A 87 -22.78 -3.49 7.03
CA PRO A 87 -24.25 -3.45 7.09
C PRO A 87 -24.90 -2.91 5.82
N SER A 88 -24.18 -2.16 4.99
CA SER A 88 -24.66 -1.60 3.72
C SER A 88 -24.50 -2.56 2.54
N ARG A 89 -23.86 -3.72 2.73
CA ARG A 89 -23.72 -4.76 1.71
C ARG A 89 -25.10 -5.31 1.29
N PRO A 90 -25.30 -5.66 0.01
CA PRO A 90 -26.52 -6.34 -0.46
C PRO A 90 -26.65 -7.77 0.09
N ARG A 91 -27.15 -7.91 1.33
CA ARG A 91 -27.31 -9.19 2.04
C ARG A 91 -28.13 -10.23 1.28
N HIS A 92 -29.12 -9.78 0.49
CA HIS A 92 -30.00 -10.66 -0.29
C HIS A 92 -29.29 -11.38 -1.45
N LEU A 93 -28.07 -10.98 -1.81
CA LEU A 93 -27.27 -11.66 -2.84
C LEU A 93 -26.41 -12.80 -2.27
N ALA A 94 -26.34 -12.95 -0.94
CA ALA A 94 -25.64 -14.08 -0.33
C ALA A 94 -26.47 -15.36 -0.48
N ILE A 95 -25.88 -16.38 -1.09
CA ILE A 95 -26.57 -17.63 -1.44
C ILE A 95 -26.07 -18.84 -0.63
N SER A 96 -24.86 -18.78 -0.09
CA SER A 96 -24.32 -19.81 0.81
C SER A 96 -23.27 -19.20 1.74
N ILE A 97 -23.20 -19.69 2.97
CA ILE A 97 -22.25 -19.24 4.01
C ILE A 97 -21.51 -20.47 4.52
N GLY A 98 -20.19 -20.42 4.43
CA GLY A 98 -19.28 -21.38 5.06
C GLY A 98 -18.58 -20.78 6.27
N ASN A 99 -17.60 -21.50 6.81
CA ASN A 99 -16.92 -21.08 8.04
C ASN A 99 -16.01 -19.85 7.87
N LEU A 100 -15.37 -19.72 6.71
CA LEU A 100 -14.38 -18.66 6.42
C LEU A 100 -14.67 -17.91 5.11
N SER A 101 -15.74 -18.29 4.42
CA SER A 101 -16.09 -17.74 3.11
C SER A 101 -17.60 -17.83 2.89
N TYR A 102 -18.09 -17.06 1.93
CA TYR A 102 -19.48 -17.10 1.50
C TYR A 102 -19.56 -16.94 -0.02
N LEU A 103 -20.67 -17.43 -0.59
CA LEU A 103 -20.97 -17.34 -2.01
C LEU A 103 -22.01 -16.23 -2.22
N MET A 104 -21.80 -15.38 -3.20
CA MET A 104 -22.65 -14.22 -3.49
C MET A 104 -22.91 -14.09 -4.99
N LEU A 105 -24.08 -13.59 -5.38
CA LEU A 105 -24.30 -13.11 -6.75
C LEU A 105 -23.68 -11.73 -6.95
N PRO A 106 -23.13 -11.42 -8.13
CA PRO A 106 -22.63 -10.07 -8.43
C PRO A 106 -23.77 -9.04 -8.30
N PRO A 107 -23.52 -7.85 -7.70
CA PRO A 107 -24.52 -6.79 -7.63
C PRO A 107 -24.77 -6.07 -8.98
N TRP A 108 -23.92 -6.33 -9.98
CA TRP A 108 -24.09 -5.86 -11.36
C TRP A 108 -24.57 -7.00 -12.27
N LYS A 109 -24.80 -6.68 -13.56
CA LYS A 109 -25.24 -7.66 -14.56
C LYS A 109 -24.26 -8.85 -14.64
N PRO A 110 -24.70 -10.09 -14.40
CA PRO A 110 -23.91 -11.30 -14.62
C PRO A 110 -23.29 -11.35 -16.03
N LEU A 111 -22.04 -11.79 -16.13
CA LEU A 111 -21.36 -11.97 -17.43
C LEU A 111 -21.89 -13.21 -18.17
N VAL A 112 -22.23 -14.24 -17.41
CA VAL A 112 -22.75 -15.53 -17.88
C VAL A 112 -23.83 -16.03 -16.91
N GLU A 113 -24.65 -16.97 -17.37
CA GLU A 113 -25.58 -17.69 -16.49
C GLU A 113 -24.82 -18.42 -15.38
N GLY A 114 -25.31 -18.34 -14.14
CA GLY A 114 -24.66 -18.94 -12.98
C GLY A 114 -23.44 -18.17 -12.43
N HIS A 115 -23.14 -16.96 -12.93
CA HIS A 115 -22.03 -16.15 -12.40
C HIS A 115 -22.22 -15.87 -10.90
N CYS A 116 -21.22 -16.27 -10.10
CA CYS A 116 -21.17 -16.05 -8.67
C CYS A 116 -19.75 -15.66 -8.23
N CYS A 117 -19.64 -15.06 -7.05
CA CYS A 117 -18.39 -14.67 -6.41
C CYS A 117 -18.20 -15.48 -5.12
N ILE A 118 -17.03 -16.09 -4.97
CA ILE A 118 -16.59 -16.71 -3.71
C ILE A 118 -15.76 -15.67 -2.96
N LEU A 119 -16.20 -15.30 -1.76
CA LEU A 119 -15.63 -14.20 -1.00
C LEU A 119 -15.20 -14.67 0.40
N PRO A 120 -14.02 -14.29 0.90
CA PRO A 120 -13.61 -14.57 2.27
C PRO A 120 -14.40 -13.71 3.28
N MET A 121 -14.56 -14.21 4.51
CA MET A 121 -15.25 -13.52 5.62
C MET A 121 -14.27 -12.91 6.65
N GLN A 122 -13.09 -12.47 6.21
CA GLN A 122 -12.05 -11.90 7.09
C GLN A 122 -12.34 -10.48 7.56
#